data_AF-A0A7C7AJ52-F1
#
_entry.id   AF-A0A7C7AJ52-F1
#
_cell.length_a   1.000
_cell.length_b   1.000
_cell.length_c   1.000
_cell.angle_alpha   90.00
_cell.angle_beta   90.00
_cell.angle_gamma   90.00
#
_symmetry.space_group_name_H-M   'P 1'
#
loop_
_entity.id
_entity.type
_entity.pdbx_description
1 polymer ?
#
loop_
_entity_poly.entity_id
_entity_poly.type
_entity_poly.pdbx_seq_one_letter_code
_entity_poly.pdbx_strand_id
1 'polypeptide(L)'
;MNLINKEVVHKSFGKGKIVDFADTYFVVNFKSGRKSFIYPDAFARYLTLVDKKASEEINRVLKKHIIKQKEEEERVEQERILELEKRQRKLEVEKYLKNHRIHHSSQVAFNCQEEELDSIFSEWKVFVGAIKSGKNQGKPNKLVRTHQNSACIITLSIPGMEEKDRPIVGVYMVEETFVGRMREDGYIPAHSKYRIRLKEEEYKKLPFWKYYINNRYPNSMTWNSGRYRYFDNIWMAQVLRDIVSMKEDEERDLAKEFFEYFCLKNQINENEIPEAGGVLMQIK
;
A
#
# COMPACT_ATOMS: atom_id res chain seq x y z
N MET A 1 43.80 13.41 9.98
CA MET A 1 45.09 12.80 10.36
C MET A 1 46.07 13.04 9.22
N ASN A 2 47.28 13.55 9.46
CA ASN A 2 48.28 13.77 8.41
C ASN A 2 49.31 12.64 8.42
N LEU A 3 49.32 11.83 7.36
CA LEU A 3 50.23 10.71 7.17
C LEU A 3 51.47 11.05 6.34
N ILE A 4 51.54 12.26 5.78
CA ILE A 4 52.67 12.70 4.96
C ILE A 4 53.95 12.64 5.80
N ASN A 5 55.03 12.18 5.17
CA ASN A 5 56.35 11.94 5.76
C ASN A 5 56.44 10.79 6.78
N LYS A 6 55.38 10.05 7.07
CA LYS A 6 55.46 8.85 7.92
C LYS A 6 56.13 7.69 7.16
N GLU A 7 56.93 6.90 7.88
CA GLU A 7 57.55 5.69 7.35
C GLU A 7 56.60 4.48 7.48
N VAL A 8 56.54 3.70 6.41
CA VAL A 8 55.77 2.46 6.31
C VAL A 8 56.66 1.33 5.83
N VAL A 9 56.30 0.11 6.22
CA VAL A 9 56.93 -1.12 5.72
C VAL A 9 55.89 -1.88 4.90
N HIS A 10 56.16 -2.06 3.61
CA HIS A 10 55.37 -2.93 2.74
C HIS A 10 55.93 -4.34 2.74
N LYS A 11 55.05 -5.35 2.79
CA LYS A 11 55.46 -6.77 2.81
C LYS A 11 56.39 -7.20 1.66
N SER A 12 56.28 -6.56 0.49
CA SER A 12 57.09 -6.89 -0.71
C SER A 12 58.04 -5.78 -1.15
N PHE A 13 57.78 -4.51 -0.79
CA PHE A 13 58.56 -3.36 -1.28
C PHE A 13 59.49 -2.79 -0.20
N GLY A 14 59.46 -3.36 1.00
CA GLY A 14 60.28 -2.95 2.12
C GLY A 14 59.88 -1.58 2.66
N LYS A 15 60.86 -0.84 3.16
CA LYS A 15 60.65 0.48 3.77
C LYS A 15 60.35 1.53 2.70
N GLY A 16 59.34 2.36 2.97
CA GLY A 16 58.99 3.51 2.14
C GLY A 16 58.47 4.68 2.97
N LYS A 17 58.37 5.84 2.34
CA LYS A 17 57.89 7.08 2.99
C LYS A 17 56.65 7.60 2.26
N ILE A 18 55.61 7.95 3.00
CA ILE A 18 54.39 8.54 2.40
C ILE A 18 54.71 9.95 1.91
N VAL A 19 54.49 10.20 0.62
CA VAL A 19 54.82 11.48 -0.05
C VAL A 19 53.58 12.25 -0.48
N ASP A 20 52.43 11.58 -0.61
CA ASP A 20 51.15 12.18 -0.96
C ASP A 20 50.01 11.44 -0.26
N PHE A 21 48.95 12.15 0.10
CA PHE A 21 47.82 11.61 0.84
C PHE A 21 46.53 12.37 0.48
N ALA A 22 45.54 11.63 0.01
CA ALA A 22 44.18 12.08 -0.28
C ALA A 22 43.17 11.23 0.52
N ASP A 23 41.88 11.58 0.43
CA ASP A 23 40.84 10.92 1.23
C ASP A 23 40.63 9.44 0.90
N THR A 24 40.90 9.03 -0.35
CA THR A 24 40.68 7.65 -0.83
C THR A 24 41.96 6.90 -1.16
N TYR A 25 43.10 7.58 -1.29
CA TYR A 25 44.38 6.97 -1.66
C TYR A 25 45.58 7.72 -1.08
N PHE A 26 46.74 7.07 -1.08
CA PHE A 26 48.01 7.68 -0.71
C PHE A 26 49.18 7.10 -1.49
N VAL A 27 50.25 7.87 -1.65
CA VAL A 27 51.43 7.47 -2.43
C VAL A 27 52.63 7.27 -1.50
N VAL A 28 53.26 6.11 -1.63
CA VAL A 28 54.48 5.76 -0.91
C VAL A 28 55.66 5.75 -1.87
N ASN A 29 56.74 6.42 -1.50
CA ASN A 29 58.02 6.36 -2.19
C ASN A 29 58.89 5.24 -1.60
N PHE A 30 59.11 4.17 -2.37
CA PHE A 30 60.04 3.09 -2.03
C PHE A 30 61.35 3.24 -2.81
N LYS A 31 62.37 2.44 -2.45
CA LYS A 31 63.59 2.32 -3.27
C LYS A 31 63.32 1.88 -4.70
N SER A 32 62.26 1.09 -4.92
CA SER A 32 61.82 0.60 -6.24
C SER A 32 60.92 1.59 -7.00
N GLY A 33 60.67 2.78 -6.45
CA GLY A 33 59.84 3.81 -7.06
C GLY A 33 58.57 4.15 -6.26
N ARG A 34 57.77 5.08 -6.79
CA ARG A 34 56.51 5.54 -6.18
C ARG A 34 55.37 4.58 -6.51
N LYS A 35 54.53 4.27 -5.52
CA LYS A 35 53.33 3.43 -5.69
C LYS A 35 52.15 4.03 -4.93
N SER A 36 50.96 3.99 -5.54
CA SER A 36 49.70 4.44 -4.95
C SER A 36 48.95 3.28 -4.31
N PHE A 37 48.27 3.54 -3.19
CA PHE A 37 47.54 2.56 -2.39
C PHE A 37 46.19 3.14 -1.94
N ILE A 38 45.19 2.28 -1.80
CA ILE A 38 43.84 2.67 -1.33
C ILE A 38 43.86 2.86 0.19
N TYR A 39 43.34 3.99 0.66
CA TYR A 39 43.16 4.29 2.07
C TYR A 39 41.74 3.92 2.54
N PRO A 40 41.56 3.34 3.73
CA PRO A 40 42.57 2.83 4.65
C PRO A 40 43.00 1.37 4.36
N ASP A 41 42.37 0.69 3.40
CA ASP A 41 42.47 -0.76 3.17
C ASP A 41 43.88 -1.31 2.97
N ALA A 42 44.80 -0.52 2.39
CA ALA A 42 46.17 -0.98 2.19
C ALA A 42 46.92 -1.25 3.51
N PHE A 43 46.55 -0.56 4.60
CA PHE A 43 47.09 -0.82 5.93
C PHE A 43 46.56 -2.10 6.56
N ALA A 44 45.45 -2.66 6.07
CA ALA A 44 44.92 -3.92 6.59
C ALA A 44 45.72 -5.13 6.11
N ARG A 45 46.31 -5.07 4.90
CA ARG A 45 46.87 -6.25 4.21
C ARG A 45 48.33 -6.12 3.79
N TYR A 46 48.82 -4.90 3.60
CA TYR A 46 50.04 -4.66 2.83
C TYR A 46 51.06 -3.78 3.53
N LEU A 47 50.63 -2.86 4.40
CA LEU A 47 51.47 -1.81 4.98
C LEU A 47 51.34 -1.73 6.49
N THR A 48 52.49 -1.61 7.16
CA THR A 48 52.57 -1.33 8.61
C THR A 48 53.30 -0.02 8.84
N LEU A 49 52.71 0.89 9.63
CA LEU A 49 53.36 2.13 10.05
C LEU A 49 54.45 1.83 11.09
N VAL A 50 55.61 2.46 10.93
CA VAL A 50 56.71 2.36 11.91
C VAL A 50 56.39 3.14 13.19
N ASP A 51 55.66 4.25 13.06
CA ASP A 51 55.20 5.07 14.19
C ASP A 51 54.05 4.36 14.94
N LYS A 52 54.31 3.97 16.19
CA LYS A 52 53.36 3.26 17.05
C LYS A 52 52.06 4.04 17.28
N LYS A 53 52.13 5.36 17.53
CA LYS A 53 50.94 6.19 17.78
C LYS A 53 50.09 6.30 16.52
N ALA A 54 50.73 6.53 15.37
CA ALA A 54 50.03 6.60 14.09
C ALA A 54 49.44 5.23 13.69
N SER A 55 50.14 4.13 13.99
CA SER A 55 49.66 2.76 13.76
C SER A 55 48.40 2.45 14.57
N GLU A 56 48.35 2.83 15.84
CA GLU A 56 47.13 2.69 16.67
C GLU A 56 45.95 3.49 16.13
N GLU A 57 46.18 4.71 15.64
CA GLU A 57 45.15 5.55 15.04
C GLU A 57 44.61 4.93 13.73
N ILE A 58 45.49 4.42 12.86
CA ILE A 58 45.10 3.68 11.65
C ILE A 58 44.30 2.42 11.99
N ASN A 59 44.68 1.68 13.03
CA ASN A 59 43.91 0.50 13.45
C ASN A 59 42.48 0.86 13.89
N ARG A 60 42.29 2.02 14.54
CA ARG A 60 40.94 2.54 14.87
C ARG A 60 40.16 2.91 13.61
N VAL A 61 40.81 3.56 12.64
CA VAL A 61 40.19 3.90 11.35
C VAL A 61 39.80 2.65 10.57
N LEU A 62 40.68 1.66 10.48
CA LEU A 62 40.42 0.36 9.84
C LEU A 62 39.24 -0.37 10.48
N LYS A 63 39.18 -0.45 11.82
CA LYS A 63 38.04 -1.07 12.51
C LYS A 63 36.72 -0.37 12.16
N LYS A 64 36.68 0.96 12.17
CA LYS A 64 35.48 1.72 11.77
C LYS A 64 35.13 1.50 10.30
N HIS A 65 36.12 1.43 9.42
CA HIS A 65 35.91 1.20 7.99
C HIS A 65 35.31 -0.18 7.71
N ILE A 66 35.84 -1.23 8.36
CA ILE A 66 35.32 -2.60 8.24
C ILE A 66 33.88 -2.70 8.77
N ILE A 67 33.58 -2.07 9.91
CA ILE A 67 32.21 -2.05 10.45
C ILE A 67 31.27 -1.38 9.44
N LYS A 68 31.65 -0.20 8.92
CA LYS A 68 30.83 0.52 7.94
C LYS A 68 30.63 -0.25 6.63
N GLN A 69 31.65 -0.96 6.14
CA GLN A 69 31.53 -1.82 4.96
C GLN A 69 30.53 -2.96 5.21
N LYS A 70 30.62 -3.64 6.36
CA LYS A 70 29.67 -4.70 6.74
C LYS A 70 28.25 -4.19 6.87
N GLU A 71 28.06 -3.05 7.54
CA GLU A 71 26.73 -2.42 7.66
C GLU A 71 26.16 -2.08 6.28
N GLU A 72 26.97 -1.58 5.34
CA GLU A 72 26.51 -1.28 3.99
C GLU A 72 26.21 -2.55 3.18
N GLU A 73 27.05 -3.59 3.28
CA GLU A 73 26.80 -4.89 2.65
C GLU A 73 25.51 -5.53 3.17
N GLU A 74 25.27 -5.49 4.49
CA GLU A 74 24.03 -5.95 5.11
C GLU A 74 22.84 -5.13 4.62
N ARG A 75 22.95 -3.81 4.54
CA ARG A 75 21.88 -2.95 3.99
C ARG A 75 21.54 -3.28 2.54
N VAL A 76 22.55 -3.42 1.68
CA VAL A 76 22.37 -3.77 0.26
C VAL A 76 21.72 -5.14 0.11
N GLU A 77 22.13 -6.12 0.92
CA GLU A 77 21.53 -7.46 0.89
C GLU A 77 20.09 -7.45 1.40
N GLN A 78 19.79 -6.72 2.48
CA GLN A 78 18.41 -6.55 2.97
C GLN A 78 17.51 -5.87 1.92
N GLU A 79 18.01 -4.84 1.25
CA GLU A 79 17.30 -4.17 0.15
C GLU A 79 17.02 -5.13 -1.00
N ARG A 80 18.00 -5.98 -1.37
CA ARG A 80 17.85 -6.99 -2.42
C ARG A 80 16.84 -8.07 -2.05
N ILE A 81 16.86 -8.57 -0.82
CA ILE A 81 15.86 -9.54 -0.32
C ILE A 81 14.46 -8.92 -0.39
N LEU A 82 14.31 -7.69 0.11
CA LEU A 82 13.04 -6.98 0.06
C LEU A 82 12.54 -6.76 -1.38
N GLU A 83 13.43 -6.46 -2.32
CA GLU A 83 13.08 -6.31 -3.74
C GLU A 83 12.61 -7.63 -4.35
N LEU A 84 13.30 -8.75 -4.05
CA LEU A 84 12.91 -10.08 -4.49
C LEU A 84 11.54 -10.49 -3.94
N GLU A 85 11.29 -10.24 -2.65
CA GLU A 85 9.99 -10.49 -2.01
C GLU A 85 8.88 -9.66 -2.66
N LYS A 86 9.12 -8.37 -2.91
CA LYS A 86 8.19 -7.49 -3.63
C LYS A 86 7.89 -8.02 -5.03
N ARG A 87 8.91 -8.48 -5.76
CA ARG A 87 8.75 -9.04 -7.11
C ARG A 87 7.95 -10.33 -7.08
N GLN A 88 8.23 -11.23 -6.15
CA GLN A 88 7.48 -12.47 -5.98
C GLN A 88 6.01 -12.20 -5.65
N ARG A 89 5.74 -11.28 -4.72
CA ARG A 89 4.38 -10.87 -4.37
C ARG A 89 3.61 -10.30 -5.56
N LYS A 90 4.25 -9.49 -6.40
CA LYS A 90 3.63 -8.97 -7.64
C LYS A 90 3.24 -10.10 -8.60
N LEU A 91 4.14 -11.06 -8.83
CA LEU A 91 3.86 -12.22 -9.69
C LEU A 91 2.71 -13.07 -9.14
N GLU A 92 2.63 -13.25 -7.82
CA GLU A 92 1.52 -13.94 -7.19
C GLU A 92 0.20 -13.21 -7.40
N VAL A 93 0.15 -11.88 -7.17
CA VAL A 93 -1.03 -11.06 -7.44
C VAL A 93 -1.46 -11.21 -8.90
N GLU A 94 -0.56 -11.01 -9.86
CA GLU A 94 -0.86 -11.15 -11.30
C GLU A 94 -1.46 -12.50 -11.66
N LYS A 95 -0.92 -13.59 -11.09
CA LYS A 95 -1.44 -14.95 -11.30
C LYS A 95 -2.87 -15.10 -10.78
N TYR A 96 -3.19 -14.50 -9.64
CA TYR A 96 -4.56 -14.50 -9.11
C TYR A 96 -5.49 -13.65 -9.96
N LEU A 97 -5.04 -12.49 -10.44
CA LEU A 97 -5.86 -11.61 -11.27
C LEU A 97 -6.22 -12.25 -12.62
N LYS A 98 -5.25 -12.92 -13.28
CA LYS A 98 -5.48 -13.59 -14.57
C LYS A 98 -6.52 -14.72 -14.50
N ASN A 99 -6.59 -15.40 -13.37
CA ASN A 99 -7.52 -16.53 -13.18
C ASN A 99 -8.82 -16.12 -12.50
N HIS A 100 -8.99 -14.83 -12.15
CA HIS A 100 -10.15 -14.37 -11.42
C HIS A 100 -11.39 -14.32 -12.33
N ARG A 101 -12.48 -14.91 -11.84
CA ARG A 101 -13.80 -14.82 -12.47
C ARG A 101 -14.66 -13.86 -11.66
N ILE A 102 -15.26 -12.89 -12.32
CA ILE A 102 -16.13 -11.89 -11.71
C ILE A 102 -17.30 -12.61 -11.03
N HIS A 103 -17.44 -12.37 -9.72
CA HIS A 103 -18.59 -12.84 -8.96
C HIS A 103 -19.72 -11.79 -9.08
N HIS A 104 -20.97 -12.24 -9.23
CA HIS A 104 -22.13 -11.35 -9.34
C HIS A 104 -22.27 -10.41 -8.13
N SER A 105 -21.94 -10.90 -6.94
CA SER A 105 -21.89 -10.12 -5.69
C SER A 105 -20.47 -10.01 -5.13
N SER A 106 -19.67 -9.11 -5.71
CA SER A 106 -18.29 -8.84 -5.29
C SER A 106 -18.08 -7.43 -4.73
N GLN A 107 -19.14 -6.62 -4.68
CA GLN A 107 -19.11 -5.26 -4.15
C GLN A 107 -19.33 -5.27 -2.64
N VAL A 108 -18.84 -4.25 -1.94
CA VAL A 108 -18.84 -4.26 -0.46
C VAL A 108 -19.36 -2.97 0.12
N ALA A 109 -20.43 -3.05 0.90
CA ALA A 109 -20.94 -1.93 1.68
C ALA A 109 -20.42 -2.03 3.11
N PHE A 110 -19.98 -0.92 3.69
CA PHE A 110 -19.48 -0.83 5.06
C PHE A 110 -20.43 -0.04 5.95
N ASN A 111 -20.65 -0.52 7.16
CA ASN A 111 -21.36 0.20 8.20
C ASN A 111 -20.37 0.98 9.04
N CYS A 112 -20.29 2.28 8.78
CA CYS A 112 -19.38 3.22 9.41
C CYS A 112 -20.11 4.15 10.38
N GLN A 113 -19.38 4.64 11.37
CA GLN A 113 -19.79 5.72 12.25
C GLN A 113 -19.14 7.04 11.81
N GLU A 114 -19.64 8.16 12.31
CA GLU A 114 -19.21 9.51 11.92
C GLU A 114 -17.72 9.74 12.23
N GLU A 115 -17.26 9.23 13.37
CA GLU A 115 -15.88 9.40 13.86
C GLU A 115 -14.84 8.72 12.95
N GLU A 116 -15.28 7.78 12.10
CA GLU A 116 -14.40 7.05 11.19
C GLU A 116 -14.21 7.76 9.85
N LEU A 117 -15.15 8.63 9.46
CA LEU A 117 -15.22 9.17 8.10
C LEU A 117 -13.97 9.94 7.71
N ASP A 118 -13.43 10.77 8.60
CA ASP A 118 -12.25 11.57 8.29
C ASP A 118 -11.02 10.70 8.04
N SER A 119 -10.81 9.63 8.83
CA SER A 119 -9.74 8.66 8.57
C SER A 119 -9.95 7.92 7.24
N ILE A 120 -11.18 7.50 6.95
CA ILE A 120 -11.51 6.76 5.73
C ILE A 120 -11.27 7.63 4.49
N PHE A 121 -11.69 8.89 4.51
CA PHE A 121 -11.59 9.77 3.35
C PHE A 121 -10.25 10.50 3.23
N SER A 122 -9.47 10.62 4.30
CA SER A 122 -8.09 11.13 4.21
C SER A 122 -7.14 10.05 3.69
N GLU A 123 -7.25 8.82 4.20
CA GLU A 123 -6.39 7.71 3.82
C GLU A 123 -6.92 6.90 2.63
N TRP A 124 -8.19 7.13 2.25
CA TRP A 124 -8.90 6.40 1.19
C TRP A 124 -8.80 4.87 1.34
N LYS A 125 -9.04 4.39 2.56
CA LYS A 125 -9.08 2.97 2.87
C LYS A 125 -10.05 2.69 4.01
N VAL A 126 -10.71 1.54 3.98
CA VAL A 126 -11.62 1.13 5.07
C VAL A 126 -11.13 -0.14 5.76
N PHE A 127 -11.26 -0.18 7.09
CA PHE A 127 -10.99 -1.38 7.87
C PHE A 127 -12.19 -2.34 7.82
N VAL A 128 -11.89 -3.61 7.55
CA VAL A 128 -12.88 -4.70 7.38
C VAL A 128 -13.42 -5.29 8.69
N GLY A 129 -12.93 -4.80 9.83
CA GLY A 129 -13.26 -5.32 11.15
C GLY A 129 -12.46 -6.57 11.50
N ALA A 130 -12.46 -6.90 12.80
CA ALA A 130 -11.81 -8.09 13.33
C ALA A 130 -12.82 -9.23 13.57
N ILE A 131 -12.30 -10.46 13.53
CA ILE A 131 -13.04 -11.67 13.88
C ILE A 131 -13.36 -11.60 15.38
N LYS A 132 -14.65 -11.72 15.74
CA LYS A 132 -15.13 -11.52 17.11
C LYS A 132 -14.97 -12.74 18.03
N SER A 133 -14.76 -13.94 17.49
CA SER A 133 -14.71 -15.17 18.28
C SER A 133 -13.92 -16.30 17.60
N GLY A 134 -13.63 -17.36 18.36
CA GLY A 134 -12.93 -18.56 17.88
C GLY A 134 -11.41 -18.41 17.79
N LYS A 135 -10.74 -19.41 17.20
CA LYS A 135 -9.26 -19.52 17.16
C LYS A 135 -8.56 -18.31 16.49
N ASN A 136 -9.27 -17.58 15.64
CA ASN A 136 -8.75 -16.42 14.91
C ASN A 136 -9.27 -15.09 15.47
N GLN A 137 -9.86 -15.07 16.66
CA GLN A 137 -10.33 -13.84 17.30
C GLN A 137 -9.26 -12.74 17.30
N GLY A 138 -9.67 -11.51 17.02
CA GLY A 138 -8.78 -10.35 16.93
C GLY A 138 -8.08 -10.17 15.59
N LYS A 139 -7.96 -11.22 14.76
CA LYS A 139 -7.41 -11.07 13.40
C LYS A 139 -8.41 -10.34 12.49
N PRO A 140 -7.94 -9.55 11.52
CA PRO A 140 -8.83 -8.93 10.54
C PRO A 140 -9.63 -9.95 9.71
N ASN A 141 -10.84 -9.57 9.30
CA ASN A 141 -11.64 -10.37 8.36
C ASN A 141 -10.96 -10.43 6.98
N LYS A 142 -11.05 -11.56 6.30
CA LYS A 142 -10.58 -11.70 4.90
C LYS A 142 -11.74 -11.63 3.93
N LEU A 143 -11.81 -10.56 3.15
CA LEU A 143 -12.85 -10.36 2.15
C LEU A 143 -12.48 -11.06 0.83
N VAL A 144 -12.65 -12.38 0.80
CA VAL A 144 -12.19 -13.24 -0.30
C VAL A 144 -12.84 -12.98 -1.66
N ARG A 145 -13.99 -12.29 -1.72
CA ARG A 145 -14.66 -11.94 -2.99
C ARG A 145 -14.27 -10.56 -3.49
N THR A 146 -13.48 -9.81 -2.72
CA THR A 146 -13.11 -8.44 -3.07
C THR A 146 -11.80 -8.44 -3.84
N HIS A 147 -11.84 -7.85 -5.03
CA HIS A 147 -10.78 -7.82 -6.01
C HIS A 147 -10.73 -6.45 -6.70
N GLN A 148 -9.88 -6.28 -7.68
CA GLN A 148 -9.70 -5.03 -8.42
C GLN A 148 -10.90 -4.60 -9.26
N ASN A 149 -11.89 -5.48 -9.47
CA ASN A 149 -13.18 -5.13 -10.09
C ASN A 149 -14.24 -4.72 -9.04
N SER A 150 -13.93 -4.84 -7.75
CA SER A 150 -14.82 -4.44 -6.68
C SER A 150 -14.76 -2.94 -6.40
N ALA A 151 -15.83 -2.41 -5.85
CA ALA A 151 -15.99 -1.10 -5.30
C ALA A 151 -16.55 -1.22 -3.88
N CYS A 152 -16.22 -0.22 -3.08
CA CYS A 152 -16.67 -0.08 -1.71
C CYS A 152 -17.67 1.07 -1.60
N ILE A 153 -18.78 0.81 -0.90
CA ILE A 153 -19.74 1.81 -0.45
C ILE A 153 -19.49 2.07 1.03
N ILE A 154 -19.34 3.34 1.38
CA ILE A 154 -19.29 3.80 2.77
C ILE A 154 -20.69 4.25 3.14
N THR A 155 -21.34 3.53 4.05
CA THR A 155 -22.64 3.94 4.63
C THR A 155 -22.42 4.49 6.02
N LEU A 156 -23.26 5.44 6.42
CA LEU A 156 -23.18 6.06 7.73
C LEU A 156 -24.35 5.60 8.60
N SER A 157 -24.04 5.14 9.81
CA SER A 157 -25.02 4.84 10.85
C SER A 157 -25.11 6.04 11.79
N ILE A 158 -26.21 6.78 11.73
CA ILE A 158 -26.43 7.95 12.59
C ILE A 158 -27.32 7.52 13.76
N PRO A 159 -26.91 7.74 15.03
CA PRO A 159 -27.76 7.44 16.17
C PRO A 159 -29.13 8.12 16.07
N GLY A 160 -30.20 7.35 16.22
CA GLY A 160 -31.58 7.84 16.14
C GLY A 160 -32.15 7.97 14.73
N MET A 161 -31.35 7.76 13.68
CA MET A 161 -31.83 7.69 12.30
C MET A 161 -32.45 6.31 12.03
N GLU A 162 -33.59 6.28 11.32
CA GLU A 162 -34.19 5.02 10.89
C GLU A 162 -33.31 4.34 9.83
N GLU A 163 -33.24 3.00 9.85
CA GLU A 163 -32.39 2.27 8.90
C GLU A 163 -32.73 2.60 7.44
N LYS A 164 -34.02 2.80 7.10
CA LYS A 164 -34.46 3.16 5.74
C LYS A 164 -33.76 4.41 5.19
N ASP A 165 -33.33 5.32 6.07
CA ASP A 165 -32.71 6.60 5.74
C ASP A 165 -31.17 6.52 5.76
N ARG A 166 -30.58 5.35 6.07
CA ARG A 166 -29.12 5.11 6.09
C ARG A 166 -28.48 5.62 4.79
N PRO A 167 -27.66 6.69 4.84
CA PRO A 167 -27.12 7.28 3.61
C PRO A 167 -25.85 6.57 3.15
N ILE A 168 -25.63 6.62 1.84
CA ILE A 168 -24.31 6.35 1.21
C ILE A 168 -23.53 7.66 1.22
N VAL A 169 -22.46 7.75 2.00
CA VAL A 169 -21.67 8.99 2.16
C VAL A 169 -20.42 9.04 1.28
N GLY A 170 -20.06 7.92 0.65
CA GLY A 170 -18.97 7.87 -0.31
C GLY A 170 -18.83 6.52 -0.97
N VAL A 171 -18.15 6.52 -2.10
CA VAL A 171 -17.90 5.33 -2.92
C VAL A 171 -16.48 5.37 -3.48
N TYR A 172 -15.83 4.22 -3.59
CA TYR A 172 -14.55 4.14 -4.29
C TYR A 172 -14.32 2.77 -4.91
N MET A 173 -13.59 2.75 -6.02
CA MET A 173 -13.11 1.51 -6.63
C MET A 173 -11.96 0.97 -5.80
N VAL A 174 -11.87 -0.34 -5.63
CA VAL A 174 -10.73 -0.97 -4.97
C VAL A 174 -9.46 -0.79 -5.80
N GLU A 175 -8.32 -0.65 -5.12
CA GLU A 175 -6.99 -0.54 -5.74
C GLU A 175 -6.67 -1.67 -6.74
N GLU A 176 -5.95 -1.35 -7.81
CA GLU A 176 -5.81 -2.22 -8.99
C GLU A 176 -5.09 -3.56 -8.73
N THR A 177 -4.21 -3.61 -7.72
CA THR A 177 -3.47 -4.83 -7.36
C THR A 177 -4.08 -5.57 -6.17
N PHE A 178 -5.27 -5.16 -5.72
CA PHE A 178 -5.91 -5.73 -4.55
C PHE A 178 -6.44 -7.14 -4.78
N VAL A 179 -6.07 -8.05 -3.88
CA VAL A 179 -6.61 -9.41 -3.81
C VAL A 179 -7.02 -9.70 -2.38
N GLY A 180 -8.32 -9.70 -2.09
CA GLY A 180 -8.84 -9.76 -0.72
C GLY A 180 -8.44 -11.01 0.07
N ARG A 181 -8.14 -12.13 -0.61
CA ARG A 181 -7.61 -13.35 0.03
C ARG A 181 -6.17 -13.21 0.54
N MET A 182 -5.37 -12.33 -0.07
CA MET A 182 -3.96 -12.10 0.26
C MET A 182 -3.73 -10.97 1.27
N ARG A 183 -4.80 -10.29 1.69
CA ARG A 183 -4.68 -9.19 2.64
C ARG A 183 -4.64 -9.69 4.07
N GLU A 184 -3.68 -9.17 4.82
CA GLU A 184 -3.46 -9.50 6.23
C GLU A 184 -3.72 -8.31 7.17
N ASP A 185 -3.57 -7.07 6.67
CA ASP A 185 -3.73 -5.83 7.44
C ASP A 185 -5.20 -5.45 7.70
N GLY A 186 -6.13 -6.04 6.94
CA GLY A 186 -7.55 -5.76 7.07
C GLY A 186 -8.01 -4.44 6.45
N TYR A 187 -7.16 -3.77 5.68
CA TYR A 187 -7.54 -2.53 4.99
C TYR A 187 -7.81 -2.79 3.52
N ILE A 188 -8.81 -2.09 2.98
CA ILE A 188 -9.09 -2.06 1.55
C ILE A 188 -8.77 -0.65 1.05
N PRO A 189 -7.64 -0.45 0.36
CA PRO A 189 -7.29 0.83 -0.24
C PRO A 189 -8.13 1.08 -1.49
N ALA A 190 -8.43 2.35 -1.71
CA ALA A 190 -9.08 2.83 -2.92
C ALA A 190 -8.09 2.92 -4.10
N HIS A 191 -8.67 2.89 -5.28
CA HIS A 191 -8.05 3.32 -6.51
C HIS A 191 -7.63 4.80 -6.42
N SER A 192 -6.50 5.14 -7.04
CA SER A 192 -5.93 6.50 -7.00
C SER A 192 -6.88 7.57 -7.55
N LYS A 193 -7.61 7.22 -8.61
CA LYS A 193 -8.54 8.09 -9.34
C LYS A 193 -10.02 7.95 -8.93
N TYR A 194 -10.54 6.73 -8.91
CA TYR A 194 -11.98 6.46 -8.86
C TYR A 194 -12.50 6.41 -7.42
N ARG A 195 -12.75 7.59 -6.86
CA ARG A 195 -13.12 7.76 -5.46
C ARG A 195 -13.92 9.06 -5.27
N ILE A 196 -15.05 8.97 -4.57
CA ILE A 196 -16.02 10.07 -4.41
C ILE A 196 -16.46 10.13 -2.95
N ARG A 197 -16.27 11.30 -2.33
CA ARG A 197 -16.88 11.67 -1.03
C ARG A 197 -18.08 12.55 -1.35
N LEU A 198 -19.24 12.21 -0.80
CA LEU A 198 -20.48 12.94 -1.04
C LEU A 198 -20.65 14.03 0.02
N LYS A 199 -21.18 15.18 -0.40
CA LYS A 199 -21.60 16.27 0.49
C LYS A 199 -22.91 15.87 1.19
N GLU A 200 -23.21 16.51 2.30
CA GLU A 200 -24.41 16.19 3.09
C GLU A 200 -25.72 16.30 2.31
N GLU A 201 -25.83 17.34 1.46
CA GLU A 201 -26.98 17.55 0.58
C GLU A 201 -27.14 16.45 -0.47
N GLU A 202 -26.04 15.81 -0.84
CA GLU A 202 -25.99 14.75 -1.85
C GLU A 202 -26.33 13.40 -1.22
N TYR A 203 -25.67 13.01 -0.13
CA TYR A 203 -25.89 11.67 0.43
C TYR A 203 -27.31 11.48 0.99
N LYS A 204 -28.00 12.56 1.37
CA LYS A 204 -29.43 12.52 1.77
C LYS A 204 -30.34 12.01 0.64
N LYS A 205 -29.89 12.12 -0.62
CA LYS A 205 -30.60 11.64 -1.82
C LYS A 205 -30.24 10.19 -2.18
N LEU A 206 -29.28 9.58 -1.47
CA LEU A 206 -28.74 8.25 -1.75
C LEU A 206 -28.90 7.29 -0.55
N PRO A 207 -30.14 6.96 -0.13
CA PRO A 207 -30.36 5.96 0.90
C PRO A 207 -29.91 4.58 0.41
N PHE A 208 -29.13 3.86 1.22
CA PHE A 208 -28.57 2.56 0.88
C PHE A 208 -29.65 1.52 0.51
N TRP A 209 -30.78 1.54 1.24
CA TRP A 209 -31.87 0.59 1.05
C TRP A 209 -32.73 0.83 -0.20
N LYS A 210 -32.51 1.95 -0.92
CA LYS A 210 -33.04 2.15 -2.28
C LYS A 210 -32.50 1.09 -3.24
N TYR A 211 -31.26 0.63 -3.04
CA TYR A 211 -30.57 -0.28 -3.94
C TYR A 211 -30.52 -1.70 -3.41
N TYR A 212 -30.24 -1.85 -2.10
CA TYR A 212 -29.97 -3.15 -1.52
C TYR A 212 -31.24 -3.92 -1.17
N ILE A 213 -31.25 -5.22 -1.49
CA ILE A 213 -32.23 -6.18 -0.97
C ILE A 213 -31.54 -7.44 -0.44
N ASN A 214 -31.99 -7.93 0.70
CA ASN A 214 -31.55 -9.23 1.18
C ASN A 214 -32.46 -10.32 0.59
N ASN A 215 -31.97 -11.10 -0.39
CA ASN A 215 -32.76 -12.14 -1.05
C ASN A 215 -33.36 -13.17 -0.08
N ARG A 216 -32.74 -13.39 1.10
CA ARG A 216 -33.27 -14.29 2.12
C ARG A 216 -34.40 -13.66 2.95
N TYR A 217 -34.36 -12.34 3.12
CA TYR A 217 -35.30 -11.57 3.92
C TYR A 217 -35.69 -10.28 3.15
N PRO A 218 -36.45 -10.40 2.05
CA PRO A 218 -36.65 -9.31 1.09
C PRO A 218 -37.38 -8.10 1.67
N ASN A 219 -38.19 -8.30 2.71
CA ASN A 219 -38.95 -7.24 3.38
C ASN A 219 -38.20 -6.60 4.57
N SER A 220 -36.94 -6.99 4.81
CA SER A 220 -36.16 -6.55 5.98
C SER A 220 -35.19 -5.43 5.62
N MET A 221 -35.35 -4.28 6.27
CA MET A 221 -34.41 -3.16 6.24
C MET A 221 -33.61 -3.09 7.55
N THR A 222 -32.78 -4.11 7.79
CA THR A 222 -31.90 -4.10 8.96
C THR A 222 -30.45 -4.44 8.61
N TRP A 223 -29.52 -3.60 9.05
CA TRP A 223 -28.09 -3.90 8.92
C TRP A 223 -27.66 -5.07 9.82
N ASN A 224 -28.33 -5.27 10.95
CA ASN A 224 -27.98 -6.28 11.97
C ASN A 224 -26.51 -6.17 12.43
N SER A 225 -25.88 -7.30 12.75
CA SER A 225 -24.48 -7.36 13.14
C SER A 225 -23.55 -7.46 11.93
N GLY A 226 -22.39 -6.81 12.01
CA GLY A 226 -21.32 -6.94 11.03
C GLY A 226 -20.80 -5.60 10.52
N ARG A 227 -19.52 -5.59 10.15
CA ARG A 227 -18.84 -4.39 9.63
C ARG A 227 -19.17 -4.13 8.15
N TYR A 228 -19.47 -5.19 7.39
CA TYR A 228 -19.66 -5.09 5.95
C TYR A 228 -20.71 -6.08 5.44
N ARG A 229 -21.19 -5.86 4.22
CA ARG A 229 -22.05 -6.77 3.46
C ARG A 229 -21.59 -6.83 2.01
N TYR A 230 -21.55 -8.03 1.44
CA TYR A 230 -21.44 -8.18 -0.01
C TYR A 230 -22.76 -7.82 -0.67
N PHE A 231 -22.68 -7.22 -1.85
CA PHE A 231 -23.85 -6.86 -2.64
C PHE A 231 -23.56 -6.95 -4.15
N ASP A 232 -24.63 -6.90 -4.96
CA ASP A 232 -24.58 -7.15 -6.40
C ASP A 232 -23.86 -6.05 -7.19
N ASN A 233 -23.17 -6.45 -8.25
CA ASN A 233 -22.47 -5.55 -9.15
C ASN A 233 -23.44 -4.54 -9.81
N ILE A 234 -24.66 -4.98 -10.12
CA ILE A 234 -25.71 -4.13 -10.70
C ILE A 234 -26.11 -2.99 -9.76
N TRP A 235 -26.21 -3.24 -8.44
CA TRP A 235 -26.59 -2.18 -7.50
C TRP A 235 -25.51 -1.12 -7.36
N MET A 236 -24.23 -1.50 -7.46
CA MET A 236 -23.15 -0.52 -7.49
C MET A 236 -23.22 0.35 -8.74
N ALA A 237 -23.54 -0.25 -9.90
CA ALA A 237 -23.73 0.48 -11.14
C ALA A 237 -24.92 1.46 -11.04
N GLN A 238 -26.02 1.06 -10.42
CA GLN A 238 -27.16 1.95 -10.12
C GLN A 238 -26.75 3.13 -9.23
N VAL A 239 -26.01 2.87 -8.14
CA VAL A 239 -25.50 3.92 -7.26
C VAL A 239 -24.62 4.91 -8.03
N LEU A 240 -23.69 4.43 -8.85
CA LEU A 240 -22.81 5.29 -9.66
C LEU A 240 -23.60 6.09 -10.70
N ARG A 241 -24.59 5.49 -11.37
CA ARG A 241 -25.47 6.19 -12.33
C ARG A 241 -26.23 7.34 -11.67
N ASP A 242 -26.72 7.13 -10.46
CA ASP A 242 -27.43 8.16 -9.71
C ASP A 242 -26.47 9.27 -9.22
N ILE A 243 -25.23 8.92 -8.85
CA ILE A 243 -24.18 9.90 -8.56
C ILE A 243 -23.84 10.73 -9.81
N VAL A 244 -23.74 10.13 -11.00
CA VAL A 244 -23.51 10.87 -12.25
C VAL A 244 -24.64 11.87 -12.53
N SER A 245 -25.88 11.48 -12.21
CA SER A 245 -27.07 12.29 -12.48
C SER A 245 -27.23 13.48 -11.52
N MET A 246 -26.62 13.42 -10.33
CA MET A 246 -26.73 14.47 -9.32
C MET A 246 -25.54 15.44 -9.28
N LYS A 247 -24.40 15.08 -9.88
CA LYS A 247 -23.19 15.91 -9.89
C LYS A 247 -23.25 16.98 -10.99
N GLU A 248 -22.54 18.08 -10.75
CA GLU A 248 -22.38 19.20 -11.69
C GLU A 248 -20.91 19.33 -12.13
N ASP A 249 -20.69 19.91 -13.31
CA ASP A 249 -19.39 20.26 -13.88
C ASP A 249 -18.30 19.16 -13.77
N GLU A 250 -17.11 19.49 -13.27
CA GLU A 250 -15.95 18.59 -13.19
C GLU A 250 -16.19 17.36 -12.29
N GLU A 251 -17.01 17.50 -11.23
CA GLU A 251 -17.36 16.36 -10.37
C GLU A 251 -18.21 15.34 -11.13
N ARG A 252 -19.00 15.80 -12.11
CA ARG A 252 -19.82 14.94 -12.98
C ARG A 252 -18.96 14.13 -13.94
N ASP A 253 -17.94 14.74 -14.54
CA ASP A 253 -17.04 14.05 -15.45
C ASP A 253 -16.27 12.93 -14.73
N LEU A 254 -15.73 13.21 -13.53
CA LEU A 254 -15.09 12.17 -12.72
C LEU A 254 -16.07 11.05 -12.34
N ALA A 255 -17.30 11.40 -11.95
CA ALA A 255 -18.32 10.41 -11.62
C ALA A 255 -18.68 9.55 -12.83
N LYS A 256 -18.77 10.15 -14.02
CA LYS A 256 -19.08 9.47 -15.26
C LYS A 256 -17.97 8.51 -15.67
N GLU A 257 -16.72 8.97 -15.64
CA GLU A 257 -15.56 8.11 -15.89
C GLU A 257 -15.47 6.95 -14.89
N PHE A 258 -15.83 7.18 -13.62
CA PHE A 258 -15.89 6.12 -12.63
C PHE A 258 -17.01 5.11 -12.97
N PHE A 259 -18.21 5.57 -13.30
CA PHE A 259 -19.30 4.72 -13.72
C PHE A 259 -18.94 3.83 -14.92
N GLU A 260 -18.38 4.42 -15.98
CA GLU A 260 -17.93 3.71 -17.19
C GLU A 260 -16.82 2.71 -16.87
N TYR A 261 -15.82 3.11 -16.07
CA TYR A 261 -14.74 2.23 -15.64
C TYR A 261 -15.26 1.03 -14.84
N PHE A 262 -16.20 1.27 -13.91
CA PHE A 262 -16.80 0.21 -13.12
C PHE A 262 -17.57 -0.79 -13.99
N CYS A 263 -18.38 -0.29 -14.93
CA CYS A 263 -19.14 -1.13 -15.86
C CYS A 263 -18.22 -1.97 -16.75
N LEU A 264 -17.15 -1.36 -17.29
CA LEU A 264 -16.12 -2.06 -18.05
C LEU A 264 -15.46 -3.19 -17.24
N LYS A 265 -15.04 -2.92 -16.01
CA LYS A 265 -14.39 -3.93 -15.14
C LYS A 265 -15.32 -5.05 -14.72
N ASN A 266 -16.62 -4.80 -14.66
CA ASN A 266 -17.62 -5.78 -14.25
C ASN A 266 -18.41 -6.39 -15.41
N GLN A 267 -18.09 -6.05 -16.66
CA GLN A 267 -18.76 -6.52 -17.88
C GLN A 267 -20.27 -6.23 -17.86
N ILE A 268 -20.65 -5.03 -17.43
CA ILE A 268 -22.03 -4.56 -17.36
C ILE A 268 -22.33 -3.70 -18.58
N ASN A 269 -23.44 -3.96 -19.27
CA ASN A 269 -23.96 -3.06 -20.30
C ASN A 269 -24.72 -1.91 -19.63
N GLU A 270 -24.21 -0.68 -19.77
CA GLU A 270 -24.77 0.53 -19.16
C GLU A 270 -26.24 0.76 -19.53
N ASN A 271 -26.64 0.37 -20.75
CA ASN A 271 -28.00 0.55 -21.26
C ASN A 271 -29.01 -0.46 -20.72
N GLU A 272 -28.53 -1.54 -20.07
CA GLU A 272 -29.37 -2.62 -19.54
C GLU A 272 -29.48 -2.58 -18.01
N ILE A 273 -28.93 -1.55 -17.36
CA ILE A 273 -28.99 -1.41 -15.91
C ILE A 273 -30.44 -1.06 -15.51
N PRO A 274 -31.13 -1.93 -14.74
CA PRO A 274 -32.50 -1.67 -14.32
C PRO A 274 -32.57 -0.50 -13.34
N GLU A 275 -33.78 0.00 -13.10
CA GLU A 275 -34.03 0.92 -11.99
C GLU A 275 -33.75 0.29 -10.62
N ALA A 276 -33.45 1.14 -9.65
CA ALA A 276 -33.21 0.69 -8.28
C ALA A 276 -34.47 0.02 -7.71
N GLY A 277 -34.30 -1.20 -7.18
CA GLY A 277 -35.40 -2.06 -6.71
C GLY A 277 -35.17 -2.62 -5.31
N GLY A 278 -34.36 -1.92 -4.51
CA GLY A 278 -34.07 -2.30 -3.12
C GLY A 278 -35.32 -2.26 -2.24
N VAL A 279 -35.17 -2.71 -0.98
CA VAL A 279 -36.32 -2.90 -0.07
C VAL A 279 -37.14 -1.61 0.12
N LEU A 280 -36.48 -0.44 0.12
CA LEU A 280 -37.16 0.85 0.24
C LEU A 280 -38.13 1.12 -0.92
N MET A 281 -37.83 0.61 -2.11
CA MET A 281 -38.65 0.78 -3.32
C MET A 281 -39.85 -0.17 -3.36
N GLN A 282 -39.92 -1.13 -2.43
CA GLN A 282 -41.00 -2.12 -2.34
C GLN A 282 -42.05 -1.77 -1.28
N ILE A 283 -41.79 -0.72 -0.49
CA ILE A 283 -42.76 -0.19 0.47
C ILE A 283 -43.86 0.51 -0.34
N LYS A 284 -45.09 0.07 -0.14
CA LYS A 284 -46.28 0.74 -0.67
C LYS A 284 -46.67 1.93 0.19
#